data_AF-A0AAN1KPK8-F1
#
_entry.id   AF-A0AAN1KPK8-F1
#
_cell.length_a   1.000
_cell.length_b   1.000
_cell.length_c   1.000
_cell.angle_alpha   90.00
_cell.angle_beta   90.00
_cell.angle_gamma   90.00
#
_symmetry.space_group_name_H-M   'P 1'
#
loop_
_entity.id
_entity.type
_entity.pdbx_description
1 polymer ?
#
loop_
_entity_poly.entity_id
_entity_poly.type
_entity_poly.pdbx_seq_one_letter_code
_entity_poly.pdbx_strand_id
1 'polypeptide(L)'
;MESKNYANIIVFTGLLAAASAIINADLYDGTWSEVATIAAAIMIPVTAYFNRKNVALSFLLPLFFTTIVVRNADQHDWSMIGWIAAISYLPLLAQCVVVMRRTFIKEGPTETALSMLRIFIGMNWLTHCTEKLFVSSHDAGLVNFFANGFGNLVVGHPLTDSTANILIVLGGLVELATAISLGLGVLSRFGAFMSAGYLIVAQIVGGHFAVGYTWILPGGGWELAFYYFMVTIPFMLPNVGGSVALERMKFVRS
;
A
#
# COMPACT_ATOMS: atom_id res chain seq x y z
N MET A 1 26.85 18.23 6.09
CA MET A 1 26.39 17.78 4.76
C MET A 1 24.94 18.21 4.62
N GLU A 2 24.68 19.32 3.94
CA GLU A 2 23.31 19.68 3.56
C GLU A 2 22.71 18.48 2.81
N SER A 3 21.53 18.02 3.22
CA SER A 3 20.89 16.92 2.51
C SER A 3 20.59 17.40 1.10
N LYS A 4 21.31 16.86 0.11
CA LYS A 4 20.83 16.94 -1.27
C LYS A 4 19.43 16.34 -1.27
N ASN A 5 18.48 17.17 -1.62
CA ASN A 5 17.08 16.79 -1.67
C ASN A 5 16.89 15.90 -2.90
N TYR A 6 16.66 14.60 -2.68
CA TYR A 6 16.41 13.64 -3.76
C TYR A 6 15.12 13.93 -4.53
N ALA A 7 14.28 14.86 -4.04
CA ALA A 7 13.04 15.25 -4.69
C ALA A 7 13.22 15.58 -6.18
N ASN A 8 14.30 16.24 -6.61
CA ASN A 8 14.48 16.55 -8.03
C ASN A 8 14.67 15.28 -8.88
N ILE A 9 15.36 14.26 -8.35
CA ILE A 9 15.56 12.98 -9.03
C ILE A 9 14.23 12.21 -9.04
N ILE A 10 13.48 12.21 -7.93
CA ILE A 10 12.14 11.60 -7.85
C ILE A 10 11.16 12.28 -8.81
N VAL A 11 11.20 13.61 -8.94
CA VAL A 11 10.41 14.35 -9.92
C VAL A 11 10.76 13.89 -11.32
N PHE A 12 12.05 13.78 -11.64
CA PHE A 12 12.47 13.31 -12.97
C PHE A 12 12.01 11.87 -13.25
N THR A 13 12.27 10.91 -12.36
CA THR A 13 11.82 9.51 -12.56
C THR A 13 10.31 9.38 -12.54
N GLY A 14 9.61 10.20 -11.75
CA GLY A 14 8.16 10.27 -11.72
C GLY A 14 7.56 10.84 -13.01
N LEU A 15 8.21 11.82 -13.64
CA LEU A 15 7.81 12.32 -14.96
C LEU A 15 7.97 11.24 -16.03
N LEU A 16 9.03 10.44 -15.97
CA LEU A 16 9.20 9.28 -16.86
C LEU A 16 8.09 8.25 -16.64
N ALA A 17 7.74 7.95 -15.39
CA ALA A 17 6.64 7.06 -15.05
C ALA A 17 5.30 7.57 -15.60
N ALA A 18 4.99 8.86 -15.39
CA ALA A 18 3.78 9.49 -15.92
C ALA A 18 3.74 9.48 -17.45
N ALA A 19 4.85 9.81 -18.12
CA ALA A 19 4.95 9.76 -19.57
C ALA A 19 4.74 8.32 -20.09
N SER A 20 5.36 7.32 -19.44
CA SER A 20 5.16 5.92 -19.80
C SER A 20 3.70 5.48 -19.64
N ALA A 21 3.06 5.83 -18.53
CA ALA A 21 1.66 5.51 -18.27
C ALA A 21 0.69 6.13 -19.30
N ILE A 22 1.02 7.31 -19.84
CA ILE A 22 0.20 8.01 -20.85
C ILE A 22 0.48 7.49 -22.27
N ILE A 23 1.76 7.28 -22.63
CA ILE A 23 2.16 6.88 -23.98
C ILE A 23 1.71 5.45 -24.29
N ASN A 24 1.73 4.57 -23.29
CA ASN A 24 1.35 3.16 -23.43
C ASN A 24 -0.12 2.94 -23.03
N ALA A 25 -1.01 3.89 -23.36
CA ALA A 25 -2.42 3.82 -23.01
C ALA A 25 -3.16 2.66 -23.71
N ASP A 26 -2.60 2.16 -24.80
CA ASP A 26 -3.07 0.98 -25.54
C ASP A 26 -2.86 -0.34 -24.79
N LEU A 27 -2.02 -0.37 -23.74
CA LEU A 27 -1.80 -1.58 -22.94
C LEU A 27 -2.93 -1.86 -21.92
N TYR A 28 -3.70 -0.84 -21.53
CA TYR A 28 -4.70 -0.99 -20.47
C TYR A 28 -5.88 -1.87 -20.90
N ASP A 29 -6.35 -2.68 -19.95
CA ASP A 29 -7.46 -3.62 -20.14
C ASP A 29 -8.85 -2.99 -19.87
N GLY A 30 -8.88 -1.75 -19.37
CA GLY A 30 -10.10 -0.98 -19.21
C GLY A 30 -9.89 0.45 -18.72
N THR A 31 -10.93 1.27 -18.89
CA THR A 31 -10.86 2.71 -18.64
C THR A 31 -10.58 3.06 -17.18
N TRP A 32 -11.09 2.28 -16.24
CA TRP A 32 -10.87 2.56 -14.81
C TRP A 32 -9.42 2.33 -14.41
N SER A 33 -8.86 1.19 -14.80
CA SER A 33 -7.47 0.84 -14.50
C SER A 33 -6.48 1.79 -15.19
N GLU A 34 -6.78 2.23 -16.41
CA GLU A 34 -6.09 3.31 -17.11
C GLU A 34 -6.08 4.61 -16.29
N VAL A 35 -7.27 5.14 -15.97
CA VAL A 35 -7.41 6.43 -15.27
C VAL A 35 -6.73 6.40 -13.91
N ALA A 36 -6.93 5.33 -13.14
CA ALA A 36 -6.32 5.18 -11.81
C ALA A 36 -4.79 5.13 -11.90
N THR A 37 -4.24 4.38 -12.86
CA THR A 37 -2.78 4.24 -13.03
C THR A 37 -2.15 5.54 -13.50
N ILE A 38 -2.73 6.21 -14.50
CA ILE A 38 -2.23 7.50 -14.99
C ILE A 38 -2.30 8.56 -13.89
N ALA A 39 -3.42 8.63 -13.16
CA ALA A 39 -3.56 9.57 -12.04
C ALA A 39 -2.49 9.32 -10.97
N ALA A 40 -2.28 8.07 -10.56
CA ALA A 40 -1.23 7.72 -9.60
C ALA A 40 0.17 8.08 -10.13
N ALA A 41 0.47 7.78 -11.40
CA ALA A 41 1.75 8.09 -12.02
C ALA A 41 2.04 9.60 -12.05
N ILE A 42 1.04 10.43 -12.37
CA ILE A 42 1.14 11.90 -12.31
C ILE A 42 1.38 12.40 -10.88
N MET A 43 0.80 11.74 -9.88
CA MET A 43 0.96 12.15 -8.49
C MET A 43 2.37 11.91 -7.94
N ILE A 44 3.17 11.02 -8.54
CA ILE A 44 4.58 10.80 -8.15
C ILE A 44 5.40 12.11 -8.25
N PRO A 45 5.58 12.73 -9.45
CA PRO A 45 6.35 13.95 -9.58
C PRO A 45 5.66 15.16 -8.92
N VAL A 46 4.33 15.23 -8.95
CA VAL A 46 3.56 16.31 -8.31
C VAL A 46 3.85 16.36 -6.83
N THR A 47 3.67 15.24 -6.12
CA THR A 47 3.88 15.22 -4.66
C THR A 47 5.34 15.39 -4.28
N ALA A 48 6.28 14.87 -5.07
CA ALA A 48 7.71 15.09 -4.86
C ALA A 48 8.07 16.58 -5.00
N TYR A 49 7.57 17.26 -6.03
CA TYR A 49 7.86 18.66 -6.32
C TYR A 49 7.29 19.60 -5.24
N PHE A 50 6.01 19.46 -4.91
CA PHE A 50 5.35 20.34 -3.94
C PHE A 50 5.88 20.15 -2.53
N ASN A 51 6.24 18.91 -2.17
CA ASN A 51 6.75 18.60 -0.85
C ASN A 51 8.28 18.62 -0.74
N ARG A 52 9.00 19.12 -1.76
CA ARG A 52 10.47 19.08 -1.79
C ARG A 52 11.12 19.64 -0.51
N LYS A 53 10.52 20.64 0.15
CA LYS A 53 11.07 21.20 1.40
C LYS A 53 10.96 20.25 2.61
N ASN A 54 10.00 19.31 2.58
CA ASN A 54 9.79 18.32 3.64
C ASN A 54 10.23 16.93 3.14
N VAL A 55 11.42 16.50 3.57
CA VAL A 55 12.04 15.25 3.12
C VAL A 55 11.23 14.01 3.49
N ALA A 56 10.40 14.04 4.53
CA ALA A 56 9.53 12.91 4.86
C ALA A 56 8.34 12.84 3.90
N LEU A 57 7.71 13.98 3.58
CA LEU A 57 6.59 14.04 2.63
C LEU A 57 7.02 13.77 1.19
N SER A 58 8.15 14.32 0.74
CA SER A 58 8.71 14.03 -0.59
C SER A 58 9.27 12.62 -0.71
N PHE A 59 9.23 11.82 0.36
CA PHE A 59 9.50 10.39 0.36
C PHE A 59 8.20 9.57 0.42
N LEU A 60 7.37 9.79 1.44
CA LEU A 60 6.18 8.97 1.70
C LEU A 60 5.15 9.03 0.58
N LEU A 61 4.82 10.23 0.09
CA LEU A 61 3.75 10.37 -0.91
C LEU A 61 4.18 9.81 -2.28
N PRO A 62 5.38 10.12 -2.81
CA PRO A 62 5.79 9.51 -4.06
C PRO A 62 6.01 8.00 -3.92
N LEU A 63 6.44 7.49 -2.75
CA LEU A 63 6.48 6.05 -2.48
C LEU A 63 5.10 5.41 -2.62
N PHE A 64 4.09 5.98 -1.95
CA PHE A 64 2.70 5.52 -2.02
C PHE A 64 2.21 5.43 -3.47
N PHE A 65 2.34 6.51 -4.25
CA PHE A 65 1.88 6.51 -5.63
C PHE A 65 2.71 5.60 -6.55
N THR A 66 4.02 5.49 -6.32
CA THR A 66 4.88 4.57 -7.08
C THR A 66 4.47 3.13 -6.84
N THR A 67 4.16 2.76 -5.60
CA THR A 67 3.68 1.41 -5.25
C THR A 67 2.36 1.08 -5.91
N ILE A 68 1.42 2.03 -6.02
CA ILE A 68 0.18 1.83 -6.78
C ILE A 68 0.50 1.50 -8.24
N VAL A 69 1.30 2.33 -8.92
CA VAL A 69 1.58 2.16 -10.36
C VAL A 69 2.29 0.84 -10.63
N VAL A 70 3.34 0.54 -9.86
CA VAL A 70 4.11 -0.69 -10.05
C VAL A 70 3.26 -1.92 -9.80
N ARG A 71 2.46 -1.92 -8.71
CA ARG A 71 1.63 -3.09 -8.39
C ARG A 71 0.50 -3.26 -9.39
N ASN A 72 -0.14 -2.18 -9.85
CA ASN A 72 -1.19 -2.31 -10.85
C ASN A 72 -0.65 -2.82 -12.18
N ALA A 73 0.53 -2.33 -12.60
CA ALA A 73 1.19 -2.82 -13.81
C ALA A 73 1.58 -4.31 -13.72
N ASP A 74 2.06 -4.75 -12.57
CA ASP A 74 2.40 -6.16 -12.31
C ASP A 74 1.17 -7.08 -12.36
N GLN A 75 0.01 -6.61 -11.89
CA GLN A 75 -1.24 -7.39 -11.90
C GLN A 75 -1.84 -7.60 -13.29
N HIS A 76 -1.52 -6.71 -14.25
CA HIS A 76 -2.07 -6.73 -15.61
C HIS A 76 -0.99 -6.97 -16.68
N ASP A 77 0.22 -7.39 -16.28
CA ASP A 77 1.36 -7.61 -17.17
C ASP A 77 1.79 -6.39 -18.01
N TRP A 78 1.53 -5.16 -17.55
CA TRP A 78 1.97 -3.91 -18.20
C TRP A 78 3.45 -3.61 -17.93
N SER A 79 4.32 -4.54 -18.35
CA SER A 79 5.74 -4.55 -18.03
C SER A 79 6.43 -3.21 -18.27
N MET A 80 6.14 -2.53 -19.39
CA MET A 80 6.76 -1.24 -19.73
C MET A 80 6.43 -0.15 -18.69
N ILE A 81 5.15 -0.03 -18.32
CA ILE A 81 4.66 0.94 -17.32
C ILE A 81 5.27 0.61 -15.96
N GLY A 82 5.23 -0.67 -15.57
CA GLY A 82 5.74 -1.15 -14.28
C GLY A 82 7.24 -0.92 -14.11
N TRP A 83 8.06 -1.30 -15.10
CA TRP A 83 9.51 -1.14 -15.02
C TRP A 83 9.95 0.32 -15.00
N ILE A 84 9.35 1.18 -15.83
CA ILE A 84 9.68 2.61 -15.83
C ILE A 84 9.28 3.25 -14.51
N ALA A 85 8.11 2.92 -13.95
CA ALA A 85 7.70 3.41 -12.64
C ALA A 85 8.63 2.91 -11.52
N ALA A 86 9.06 1.64 -11.57
CA ALA A 86 9.95 1.02 -10.58
C ALA A 86 11.32 1.71 -10.48
N ILE A 87 11.79 2.40 -11.53
CA ILE A 87 13.02 3.22 -11.45
C ILE A 87 12.92 4.27 -10.34
N SER A 88 11.72 4.77 -10.04
CA SER A 88 11.49 5.73 -8.94
C SER A 88 11.81 5.15 -7.56
N TYR A 89 11.84 3.82 -7.40
CA TYR A 89 12.27 3.20 -6.14
C TYR A 89 13.75 3.45 -5.82
N LEU A 90 14.61 3.67 -6.81
CA LEU A 90 16.05 3.93 -6.57
C LEU A 90 16.28 5.23 -5.77
N PRO A 91 15.80 6.42 -6.23
CA PRO A 91 15.94 7.63 -5.43
C PRO A 91 15.08 7.60 -4.16
N LEU A 92 13.94 6.90 -4.15
CA LEU A 92 13.13 6.71 -2.95
C LEU A 92 13.84 5.90 -1.87
N LEU A 93 14.57 4.85 -2.25
CA LEU A 93 15.37 4.05 -1.33
C LEU A 93 16.49 4.89 -0.71
N ALA A 94 17.21 5.66 -1.54
CA ALA A 94 18.23 6.59 -1.04
C ALA A 94 17.63 7.64 -0.08
N GLN A 95 16.45 8.16 -0.41
CA GLN A 95 15.75 9.11 0.46
C GLN A 95 15.24 8.45 1.75
N CYS A 96 14.79 7.20 1.70
CA CYS A 96 14.42 6.41 2.87
C CYS A 96 15.57 6.35 3.88
N VAL A 97 16.79 6.01 3.42
CA VAL A 97 17.99 5.98 4.27
C VAL A 97 18.22 7.35 4.94
N VAL A 98 18.04 8.44 4.21
CA VAL A 98 18.18 9.80 4.79
C VAL A 98 17.08 10.11 5.80
N VAL A 99 15.82 9.77 5.52
CA VAL A 99 14.68 9.97 6.45
C VAL A 99 14.91 9.15 7.73
N MET A 100 15.28 7.89 7.61
CA MET A 100 15.49 7.01 8.76
C MET A 100 16.72 7.42 9.56
N ARG A 101 17.83 7.81 8.91
CA ARG A 101 19.01 8.34 9.62
C ARG A 101 18.68 9.62 10.40
N ARG A 102 17.89 10.53 9.83
CA ARG A 102 17.45 11.74 10.52
C ARG A 102 16.59 11.42 11.73
N THR A 103 15.67 10.48 11.55
CA THR A 103 14.81 9.99 12.63
C THR A 103 15.64 9.37 13.74
N PHE A 104 16.64 8.56 13.39
CA PHE A 104 17.53 7.92 14.36
C PHE A 104 18.31 8.94 15.18
N ILE A 105 18.88 9.95 14.53
CA ILE A 105 19.68 10.99 15.21
C ILE A 105 18.79 11.87 16.10
N LYS A 106 17.57 12.19 15.66
CA LYS A 106 16.70 13.18 16.32
C LYS A 106 15.78 12.57 17.39
N GLU A 107 15.22 11.40 17.11
CA GLU A 107 14.16 10.77 17.90
C GLU A 107 14.60 9.41 18.48
N GLY A 108 15.73 8.86 18.02
CA GLY A 108 16.31 7.63 18.53
C GLY A 108 15.91 6.36 17.76
N PRO A 109 16.48 5.20 18.16
CA PRO A 109 16.33 3.93 17.45
C PRO A 109 14.88 3.42 17.43
N THR A 110 14.16 3.53 18.55
CA THR A 110 12.80 3.01 18.69
C THR A 110 11.83 3.69 17.72
N GLU A 111 11.83 5.03 17.68
CA GLU A 111 10.96 5.80 16.79
C GLU A 111 11.29 5.56 15.30
N THR A 112 12.56 5.26 15.01
CA THR A 112 13.00 4.89 13.66
C THR A 112 12.44 3.52 13.28
N ALA A 113 12.59 2.52 14.14
CA ALA A 113 12.08 1.17 13.90
C ALA A 113 10.55 1.16 13.75
N LEU A 114 9.82 1.88 14.61
CA LEU A 114 8.37 2.03 14.48
C LEU A 114 7.97 2.71 13.17
N SER A 115 8.68 3.75 12.74
CA SER A 115 8.43 4.40 11.46
C SER A 115 8.64 3.45 10.28
N MET A 116 9.71 2.66 10.30
CA MET A 116 10.00 1.67 9.25
C MET A 116 8.92 0.58 9.20
N LEU A 117 8.57 -0.01 10.35
CA LEU A 117 7.53 -1.05 10.44
C LEU A 117 6.19 -0.53 9.94
N ARG A 118 5.79 0.68 10.37
CA ARG A 118 4.54 1.29 9.95
C ARG A 118 4.45 1.46 8.44
N ILE A 119 5.52 2.00 7.83
CA ILE A 119 5.57 2.23 6.38
C ILE A 119 5.54 0.89 5.66
N PHE A 120 6.30 -0.11 6.11
CA PHE A 120 6.30 -1.45 5.54
C PHE A 120 4.90 -2.08 5.54
N ILE A 121 4.24 -2.11 6.70
CA ILE A 121 2.87 -2.63 6.85
C ILE A 121 1.91 -1.86 5.92
N GLY A 122 2.01 -0.53 5.93
CA GLY A 122 1.21 0.35 5.10
C GLY A 122 1.32 0.09 3.60
N MET A 123 2.54 -0.04 3.09
CA MET A 123 2.78 -0.32 1.67
C MET A 123 2.33 -1.73 1.29
N ASN A 124 2.40 -2.70 2.22
CA ASN A 124 1.82 -4.03 1.99
C ASN A 124 0.29 -3.96 1.82
N TRP A 125 -0.41 -3.24 2.70
CA TRP A 125 -1.85 -3.01 2.54
C TRP A 125 -2.19 -2.30 1.24
N LEU A 126 -1.34 -1.36 0.80
CA LEU A 126 -1.50 -0.66 -0.45
C LEU A 126 -1.42 -1.62 -1.65
N THR A 127 -0.49 -2.59 -1.63
CA THR A 127 -0.39 -3.58 -2.71
C THR A 127 -1.58 -4.56 -2.76
N HIS A 128 -2.24 -4.80 -1.63
CA HIS A 128 -3.46 -5.60 -1.58
C HIS A 128 -4.70 -4.80 -2.00
N CYS A 129 -4.77 -3.50 -1.71
CA CYS A 129 -5.93 -2.74 -2.15
C CYS A 129 -5.94 -2.53 -3.67
N THR A 130 -4.77 -2.51 -4.33
CA THR A 130 -4.70 -2.26 -5.78
C THR A 130 -5.35 -3.37 -6.62
N GLU A 131 -5.21 -4.66 -6.23
CA GLU A 131 -5.88 -5.81 -6.88
C GLU A 131 -7.42 -5.74 -6.83
N LYS A 132 -7.96 -4.93 -5.91
CA LYS A 132 -9.40 -4.83 -5.67
C LYS A 132 -10.00 -3.52 -6.15
N LEU A 133 -9.21 -2.44 -6.11
CA LEU A 133 -9.72 -1.10 -6.37
C LEU A 133 -9.26 -0.50 -7.68
N PHE A 134 -8.15 -0.94 -8.28
CA PHE A 134 -7.57 -0.29 -9.47
C PHE A 134 -7.52 -1.21 -10.69
N VAL A 135 -8.18 -2.37 -10.61
CA VAL A 135 -8.38 -3.31 -11.71
C VAL A 135 -9.68 -2.99 -12.45
N SER A 136 -9.71 -3.20 -13.77
CA SER A 136 -10.93 -3.05 -14.56
C SER A 136 -11.81 -4.31 -14.53
N SER A 137 -11.20 -5.46 -14.22
CA SER A 137 -11.90 -6.72 -13.98
C SER A 137 -11.22 -7.49 -12.85
N HIS A 138 -12.00 -8.10 -11.97
CA HIS A 138 -11.45 -8.95 -10.91
C HIS A 138 -11.12 -10.34 -11.45
N ASP A 139 -10.01 -10.89 -10.99
CA ASP A 139 -9.65 -12.28 -11.26
C ASP A 139 -10.77 -13.26 -10.86
N ALA A 140 -11.03 -14.25 -11.70
CA ALA A 140 -12.09 -15.23 -11.48
C ALA A 140 -11.87 -16.03 -10.19
N GLY A 141 -10.62 -16.30 -9.82
CA GLY A 141 -10.26 -16.95 -8.56
C GLY A 141 -10.63 -16.09 -7.35
N LEU A 142 -10.38 -14.78 -7.41
CA LEU A 142 -10.77 -13.84 -6.35
C LEU A 142 -12.30 -13.74 -6.22
N VAL A 143 -13.02 -13.62 -7.34
CA VAL A 143 -14.49 -13.62 -7.33
C VAL A 143 -15.03 -14.94 -6.76
N ASN A 144 -14.48 -16.07 -7.18
CA ASN A 144 -14.87 -17.38 -6.70
C ASN A 144 -14.59 -17.57 -5.20
N PHE A 145 -13.48 -17.02 -4.69
CA PHE A 145 -13.14 -17.03 -3.27
C PHE A 145 -14.19 -16.29 -2.44
N PHE A 146 -14.59 -15.09 -2.84
CA PHE A 146 -15.63 -14.34 -2.13
C PHE A 146 -17.02 -14.95 -2.33
N ALA A 147 -17.34 -15.44 -3.52
CA ALA A 147 -18.62 -16.07 -3.80
C ALA A 147 -18.84 -17.32 -2.95
N ASN A 148 -17.85 -18.23 -2.92
CA ASN A 148 -17.98 -19.51 -2.25
C ASN A 148 -17.45 -19.50 -0.81
N GLY A 149 -16.29 -18.90 -0.54
CA GLY A 149 -15.71 -18.87 0.80
C GLY A 149 -16.57 -18.05 1.75
N PHE A 150 -16.74 -16.76 1.44
CA PHE A 150 -17.55 -15.87 2.27
C PHE A 150 -19.03 -16.27 2.26
N GLY A 151 -19.60 -16.57 1.09
CA GLY A 151 -21.00 -16.99 0.96
C GLY A 151 -21.34 -18.19 1.83
N ASN A 152 -20.60 -19.30 1.69
CA ASN A 152 -20.91 -20.51 2.44
C ASN A 152 -20.68 -20.35 3.94
N LEU A 153 -19.64 -19.61 4.36
CA LEU A 153 -19.35 -19.47 5.78
C LEU A 153 -20.29 -18.50 6.50
N VAL A 154 -20.62 -17.37 5.89
CA VAL A 154 -21.34 -16.26 6.55
C VAL A 154 -22.84 -16.30 6.26
N VAL A 155 -23.22 -16.68 5.04
CA VAL A 155 -24.62 -16.65 4.58
C VAL A 155 -25.22 -18.05 4.47
N GLY A 156 -24.37 -19.09 4.41
CA GLY A 156 -24.80 -20.49 4.31
C GLY A 156 -25.06 -20.96 2.87
N HIS A 157 -24.79 -20.13 1.87
CA HIS A 157 -24.86 -20.48 0.44
C HIS A 157 -23.94 -19.59 -0.40
N PRO A 158 -23.54 -20.00 -1.61
CA PRO A 158 -22.72 -19.17 -2.48
C PRO A 158 -23.38 -17.83 -2.79
N LEU A 159 -22.60 -16.76 -2.84
CA LEU A 159 -23.05 -15.46 -3.30
C LEU A 159 -23.07 -15.40 -4.83
N THR A 160 -23.86 -14.48 -5.36
CA THR A 160 -23.77 -14.11 -6.79
C THR A 160 -22.46 -13.37 -7.05
N ASP A 161 -21.93 -13.47 -8.27
CA ASP A 161 -20.72 -12.75 -8.70
C ASP A 161 -20.84 -11.24 -8.44
N SER A 162 -22.02 -10.66 -8.68
CA SER A 162 -22.25 -9.23 -8.41
C SER A 162 -22.07 -8.89 -6.93
N THR A 163 -22.57 -9.73 -6.03
CA THR A 163 -22.41 -9.52 -4.57
C THR A 163 -20.96 -9.74 -4.14
N ALA A 164 -20.30 -10.77 -4.69
CA ALA A 164 -18.88 -11.02 -4.44
C ALA A 164 -18.02 -9.82 -4.87
N ASN A 165 -18.30 -9.22 -6.03
CA ASN A 165 -17.62 -8.00 -6.51
C ASN A 165 -17.80 -6.82 -5.54
N ILE A 166 -19.00 -6.62 -4.99
CA ILE A 166 -19.23 -5.57 -3.99
C ILE A 166 -18.38 -5.81 -2.75
N LEU A 167 -18.31 -7.06 -2.26
CA LEU A 167 -17.48 -7.42 -1.11
C LEU A 167 -15.98 -7.24 -1.38
N ILE A 168 -15.51 -7.57 -2.58
CA ILE A 168 -14.12 -7.34 -3.00
C ILE A 168 -13.80 -5.84 -2.93
N VAL A 169 -14.66 -4.98 -3.49
CA VAL A 169 -14.47 -3.52 -3.44
C VAL A 169 -14.49 -3.02 -1.99
N LEU A 170 -15.42 -3.49 -1.16
CA LEU A 170 -15.45 -3.13 0.27
C LEU A 170 -14.17 -3.55 1.00
N GLY A 171 -13.66 -4.76 0.73
CA GLY A 171 -12.37 -5.22 1.24
C GLY A 171 -11.24 -4.30 0.80
N GLY A 172 -11.18 -3.96 -0.50
CA GLY A 172 -10.22 -3.03 -1.05
C GLY A 172 -10.27 -1.65 -0.38
N LEU A 173 -11.47 -1.13 -0.07
CA LEU A 173 -11.62 0.15 0.64
C LEU A 173 -11.10 0.09 2.08
N VAL A 174 -11.30 -1.03 2.78
CA VAL A 174 -10.73 -1.23 4.13
C VAL A 174 -9.20 -1.30 4.07
N GLU A 175 -8.66 -2.01 3.08
CA GLU A 175 -7.22 -2.11 2.86
C GLU A 175 -6.60 -0.75 2.50
N LEU A 176 -7.25 0.02 1.63
CA LEU A 176 -6.82 1.39 1.28
C LEU A 176 -6.91 2.33 2.49
N ALA A 177 -8.01 2.28 3.24
CA ALA A 177 -8.15 3.06 4.47
C ALA A 177 -7.05 2.72 5.47
N THR A 178 -6.66 1.45 5.58
CA THR A 178 -5.54 0.99 6.41
C THR A 178 -4.20 1.49 5.89
N ALA A 179 -3.94 1.39 4.58
CA ALA A 179 -2.73 1.91 3.95
C ALA A 179 -2.55 3.43 4.16
N ILE A 180 -3.64 4.20 4.13
CA ILE A 180 -3.61 5.64 4.41
C ILE A 180 -3.45 5.91 5.92
N SER A 181 -4.34 5.37 6.74
CA SER A 181 -4.40 5.68 8.17
C SER A 181 -3.16 5.19 8.92
N LEU A 182 -2.75 3.95 8.71
CA LEU A 182 -1.53 3.37 9.28
C LEU A 182 -0.31 3.69 8.41
N GLY A 183 -0.34 3.40 7.11
CA GLY A 183 0.83 3.50 6.24
C GLY A 183 1.34 4.90 5.94
N LEU A 184 0.47 5.90 5.90
CA LEU A 184 0.88 7.33 5.93
C LEU A 184 0.89 7.89 7.36
N GLY A 185 0.18 7.24 8.28
CA GLY A 185 0.19 7.60 9.70
C GLY A 185 -0.68 8.83 9.97
N VAL A 186 -1.86 8.87 9.36
CA VAL A 186 -2.88 9.93 9.56
C VAL A 186 -3.72 9.66 10.80
N LEU A 187 -4.01 8.38 11.08
CA LEU A 187 -4.78 7.88 12.22
C LEU A 187 -4.25 6.50 12.59
N SER A 188 -2.98 6.41 12.99
CA SER A 188 -2.25 5.12 13.04
C SER A 188 -2.94 4.06 13.90
N ARG A 189 -3.53 4.48 15.02
CA ARG A 189 -4.24 3.59 15.95
C ARG A 189 -5.52 3.01 15.35
N PHE A 190 -6.29 3.84 14.64
CA PHE A 190 -7.49 3.40 13.94
C PHE A 190 -7.13 2.44 12.82
N GLY A 191 -6.10 2.77 12.03
CA GLY A 191 -5.59 1.89 10.98
C GLY A 191 -5.12 0.54 11.50
N ALA A 192 -4.40 0.52 12.63
CA ALA A 192 -3.95 -0.71 13.26
C ALA A 192 -5.14 -1.58 13.74
N PHE A 193 -6.17 -0.97 14.31
CA PHE A 193 -7.40 -1.68 14.71
C PHE A 193 -8.13 -2.26 13.50
N MET A 194 -8.33 -1.47 12.44
CA MET A 194 -8.99 -1.92 11.21
C MET A 194 -8.22 -3.05 10.52
N SER A 195 -6.90 -2.90 10.39
CA SER A 195 -5.97 -3.91 9.87
C SER A 195 -6.08 -5.23 10.64
N ALA A 196 -6.00 -5.17 11.97
CA ALA A 196 -6.05 -6.34 12.83
C ALA A 196 -7.40 -7.07 12.72
N GLY A 197 -8.51 -6.33 12.73
CA GLY A 197 -9.85 -6.89 12.54
C GLY A 197 -10.02 -7.53 11.16
N TYR A 198 -9.56 -6.85 10.10
CA TYR A 198 -9.61 -7.39 8.74
C TYR A 198 -8.81 -8.69 8.60
N LEU A 199 -7.59 -8.75 9.13
CA LEU A 199 -6.77 -9.97 9.10
C LEU A 199 -7.48 -11.15 9.77
N ILE A 200 -8.11 -10.94 10.94
CA ILE A 200 -8.85 -12.01 11.62
C ILE A 200 -10.00 -12.51 10.73
N VAL A 201 -10.79 -11.59 10.19
CA VAL A 201 -11.94 -11.95 9.32
C VAL A 201 -11.45 -12.68 8.07
N ALA A 202 -10.41 -12.18 7.40
CA ALA A 202 -9.83 -12.80 6.22
C ALA A 202 -9.34 -14.23 6.50
N GLN A 203 -8.68 -14.48 7.64
CA GLN A 203 -8.22 -15.83 7.99
C GLN A 203 -9.36 -16.80 8.32
N ILE A 204 -10.43 -16.31 8.95
CA ILE A 204 -11.62 -17.11 9.26
C ILE A 204 -12.35 -17.46 7.96
N VAL A 205 -12.63 -16.45 7.12
CA VAL A 205 -13.36 -16.61 5.85
C VAL A 205 -12.57 -17.45 4.86
N GLY A 206 -11.26 -17.24 4.77
CA GLY A 206 -10.39 -18.02 3.88
C GLY A 206 -10.12 -19.45 4.35
N GLY A 207 -10.60 -19.84 5.54
CA GLY A 207 -10.37 -21.18 6.08
C GLY A 207 -8.90 -21.48 6.38
N HIS A 208 -8.04 -20.46 6.39
CA HIS A 208 -6.58 -20.61 6.50
C HIS A 208 -6.15 -21.28 7.82
N PHE A 209 -6.93 -21.12 8.90
CA PHE A 209 -6.69 -21.82 10.17
C PHE A 209 -6.84 -23.34 10.07
N ALA A 210 -7.67 -23.84 9.15
CA ALA A 210 -7.87 -25.28 8.95
C ALA A 210 -6.79 -25.91 8.04
N VAL A 211 -6.09 -25.10 7.24
CA VAL A 211 -5.00 -25.57 6.35
C VAL A 211 -3.75 -25.92 7.15
N GLY A 212 -3.37 -25.05 8.10
CA GLY A 212 -2.17 -25.20 8.91
C GLY A 212 -1.35 -23.90 8.99
N TYR A 213 -0.25 -23.93 9.73
CA TYR A 213 0.57 -22.73 9.97
C TYR A 213 1.27 -22.24 8.70
N THR A 214 2.03 -23.10 8.04
CA THR A 214 3.01 -22.69 7.03
C THR A 214 2.36 -22.14 5.76
N TRP A 215 2.80 -20.96 5.32
CA TRP A 215 2.21 -20.27 4.15
C TRP A 215 2.36 -21.03 2.82
N ILE A 216 3.37 -21.91 2.70
CA ILE A 216 3.66 -22.68 1.47
C ILE A 216 2.68 -23.84 1.23
N LEU A 217 1.83 -24.18 2.21
CA LEU A 217 0.85 -25.25 2.06
C LEU A 217 -0.18 -24.91 0.98
N PRO A 218 -0.69 -25.92 0.24
CA PRO A 218 -1.81 -25.71 -0.67
C PRO A 218 -3.00 -25.07 0.06
N GLY A 219 -3.45 -23.90 -0.43
CA GLY A 219 -4.48 -23.08 0.23
C GLY A 219 -3.94 -21.94 1.10
N GLY A 220 -2.62 -21.83 1.29
CA GLY A 220 -1.97 -20.76 2.04
C GLY A 220 -2.20 -20.89 3.55
N GLY A 221 -1.21 -21.32 4.32
CA GLY A 221 -1.31 -21.34 5.78
C GLY A 221 -1.41 -19.94 6.41
N TRP A 222 -1.66 -19.88 7.72
CA TRP A 222 -1.93 -18.62 8.43
C TRP A 222 -0.70 -17.83 8.92
N GLU A 223 0.52 -18.33 8.68
CA GLU A 223 1.79 -17.74 9.12
C GLU A 223 1.97 -16.26 8.75
N LEU A 224 1.78 -15.90 7.47
CA LEU A 224 1.99 -14.52 7.01
C LEU A 224 0.96 -13.55 7.62
N ALA A 225 -0.31 -13.97 7.69
CA ALA A 225 -1.35 -13.16 8.30
C ALA A 225 -1.09 -12.96 9.81
N PHE A 226 -0.63 -14.00 10.50
CA PHE A 226 -0.23 -13.89 11.91
C PHE A 226 0.97 -12.97 12.10
N TYR A 227 1.99 -13.06 11.24
CA TYR A 227 3.12 -12.13 11.27
C TYR A 227 2.63 -10.68 11.12
N TYR A 228 1.83 -10.38 10.09
CA TYR A 228 1.30 -9.04 9.85
C TYR A 228 0.40 -8.55 11.00
N PHE A 229 -0.37 -9.45 11.60
CA PHE A 229 -1.18 -9.16 12.78
C PHE A 229 -0.29 -8.74 13.96
N MET A 230 0.75 -9.52 14.26
CA MET A 230 1.65 -9.28 15.39
C MET A 230 2.47 -8.00 15.25
N VAL A 231 2.94 -7.66 14.04
CA VAL A 231 3.65 -6.39 13.82
C VAL A 231 2.70 -5.18 13.78
N THR A 232 1.40 -5.39 13.59
CA THR A 232 0.38 -4.32 13.56
C THR A 232 -0.13 -3.95 14.95
N ILE A 233 -0.43 -4.94 15.82
CA ILE A 233 -1.04 -4.69 17.14
C ILE A 233 -0.34 -3.60 17.97
N PRO A 234 1.01 -3.53 18.02
CA PRO A 234 1.69 -2.50 18.79
C PRO A 234 1.19 -1.10 18.47
N PHE A 235 0.84 -0.81 17.21
CA PHE A 235 0.36 0.51 16.74
C PHE A 235 -1.03 0.90 17.26
N MET A 236 -1.78 -0.01 17.90
CA MET A 236 -3.04 0.31 18.58
C MET A 236 -2.84 1.11 19.88
N LEU A 237 -1.65 1.00 20.47
CA LEU A 237 -1.29 1.67 21.71
C LEU A 237 -1.18 3.20 21.50
N PRO A 238 -1.20 3.99 22.58
CA PRO A 238 -0.87 5.40 22.50
C PRO A 238 0.61 5.58 22.11
N ASN A 239 0.87 6.61 21.30
CA ASN A 239 2.20 7.14 21.01
C ASN A 239 3.21 6.26 20.24
N VAL A 240 2.73 5.30 19.45
CA VAL A 240 3.55 4.28 18.75
C VAL A 240 3.59 4.44 17.22
N GLY A 241 2.97 5.48 16.66
CA GLY A 241 2.90 5.71 15.20
C GLY A 241 4.24 6.01 14.51
N GLY A 242 5.34 6.18 15.25
CA GLY A 242 6.62 6.60 14.71
C GLY A 242 6.63 8.08 14.29
N SER A 243 7.78 8.73 14.37
CA SER A 243 7.92 10.17 14.09
C SER A 243 7.73 10.58 12.62
N VAL A 244 7.78 9.63 11.69
CA VAL A 244 7.53 9.85 10.26
C VAL A 244 6.02 9.79 9.92
N ALA A 245 5.14 9.60 10.90
CA ALA A 245 3.68 9.65 10.69
C ALA A 245 3.17 11.06 10.36
N LEU A 246 2.25 11.19 9.39
CA LEU A 246 1.66 12.47 9.00
C LEU A 246 0.98 13.20 10.18
N GLU A 247 0.31 12.47 11.07
CA GLU A 247 -0.35 13.01 12.27
C GLU A 247 0.63 13.66 13.27
N ARG A 248 1.92 13.30 13.20
CA ARG A 248 3.00 13.84 14.05
C ARG A 248 3.85 14.89 13.36
N MET A 249 3.76 15.00 12.04
CA MET A 249 4.47 16.06 11.32
C MET A 249 3.81 17.39 11.68
N LYS A 250 4.53 18.21 12.45
CA LYS A 250 4.15 19.62 12.60
C LYS A 250 4.17 20.21 11.19
N PHE A 251 3.01 20.58 10.66
CA PHE A 251 2.93 21.42 9.47
C PHE A 251 3.55 22.77 9.83
N VAL A 252 4.87 22.87 9.66
CA VAL A 252 5.57 24.14 9.77
C VAL A 252 5.07 24.97 8.60
N ARG A 253 4.08 25.84 8.86
CA ARG A 253 3.82 27.00 8.01
C ARG A 253 5.09 27.84 8.07
N SER A 254 5.92 27.73 7.04
CA SER A 254 6.96 28.72 6.73
C SER A 254 6.29 29.97 6.19
#